data_AF-A0A933E8M4-F1
#
_entry.id   AF-A0A933E8M4-F1
#
_cell.length_a   1.000
_cell.length_b   1.000
_cell.length_c   1.000
_cell.angle_alpha   90.00
_cell.angle_beta   90.00
_cell.angle_gamma   90.00
#
_symmetry.space_group_name_H-M   'P 1'
#
loop_
_entity.id
_entity.type
_entity.pdbx_description
1 polymer ?
#
loop_
_entity_poly.entity_id
_entity_poly.type
_entity_poly.pdbx_seq_one_letter_code
_entity_poly.pdbx_strand_id
1 'polypeptide(L)' 'MPRTWASPSSGTLAGYRRLAVAAWRVIYHVEERRLVVDIVQMALRRDVYGYGW' A
#
# COMPACT_ATOMS: atom_id res chain seq x y z
N MET A 1 -5.95 10.97 7.70
CA MET A 1 -6.95 10.18 6.94
C MET A 1 -6.20 9.18 6.06
N PRO A 2 -6.57 7.88 6.00
CA PRO A 2 -5.82 6.87 5.23
C PRO A 2 -5.63 7.20 3.74
N ARG A 3 -6.40 8.14 3.18
CA ARG A 3 -6.21 8.63 1.80
C ARG A 3 -5.07 9.64 1.64
N THR A 4 -4.69 10.36 2.70
CA THR A 4 -3.73 11.49 2.62
C THR A 4 -2.29 11.10 2.94
N TRP A 5 -2.06 9.89 3.47
CA TRP A 5 -0.73 9.42 3.89
C TRP A 5 -0.04 8.51 2.88
N ALA A 6 -0.69 8.22 1.75
CA ALA A 6 -0.20 7.26 0.78
C ALA A 6 -0.29 7.80 -0.64
N SER A 7 0.75 7.50 -1.42
CA SER A 7 0.73 7.74 -2.85
C SER A 7 -0.19 6.72 -3.53
N PRO A 8 -1.00 7.15 -4.52
CA PRO A 8 -1.76 6.23 -5.35
C PRO A 8 -0.79 5.35 -6.13
N SER A 9 -1.10 4.06 -6.24
CA SER A 9 -0.34 3.14 -7.10
C SER A 9 -0.87 3.24 -8.54
N SER A 10 0.00 3.07 -9.53
CA SER A 10 -0.33 3.09 -10.96
C SER A 10 -0.28 1.67 -11.57
N GLY A 11 -0.80 1.52 -12.81
CA GLY A 11 -0.77 0.26 -13.55
C GLY A 11 -1.69 -0.81 -12.96
N THR A 12 -1.23 -2.06 -12.89
CA THR A 12 -1.98 -3.22 -12.33
C THR A 12 -2.41 -3.01 -10.88
N LEU A 13 -1.80 -2.05 -10.17
CA LEU A 13 -2.14 -1.71 -8.79
C LEU A 13 -3.06 -0.47 -8.69
N ALA A 14 -3.68 -0.04 -9.79
CA ALA A 14 -4.67 1.04 -9.75
C ALA A 14 -5.78 0.72 -8.71
N GLY A 15 -6.00 1.64 -7.78
CA GLY A 15 -6.93 1.46 -6.64
C GLY A 15 -6.23 1.09 -5.33
N TYR A 16 -5.01 0.55 -5.37
CA TYR A 16 -4.21 0.29 -4.18
C TYR A 16 -3.37 1.51 -3.80
N ARG A 17 -3.12 1.65 -2.50
CA ARG A 17 -2.34 2.72 -1.90
C ARG A 17 -1.09 2.17 -1.26
N ARG A 18 -0.02 2.95 -1.32
CA ARG A 18 1.27 2.60 -0.72
C ARG A 18 1.59 3.53 0.44
N LEU A 19 1.73 2.96 1.63
CA LEU A 19 2.16 3.67 2.84
C LEU A 19 3.58 3.24 3.21
N ALA A 20 4.42 4.21 3.55
CA ALA A 20 5.74 3.95 4.14
C ALA A 20 5.66 4.23 5.65
N VAL A 21 6.00 3.23 6.47
CA VAL A 21 6.02 3.36 7.93
C VAL A 21 7.37 2.89 8.44
N ALA A 22 8.22 3.83 8.85
CA ALA A 22 9.60 3.55 9.26
C ALA A 22 10.35 2.67 8.23
N ALA A 23 10.75 1.45 8.60
CA ALA A 23 11.45 0.52 7.73
C ALA A 23 10.52 -0.31 6.83
N TRP A 24 9.21 -0.12 6.88
CA TRP A 24 8.21 -0.94 6.20
C TRP A 24 7.54 -0.21 5.04
N ARG A 25 7.15 -0.98 4.03
CA ARG A 25 6.20 -0.59 2.99
C ARG A 25 4.96 -1.46 3.10
N VAL A 26 3.82 -0.80 3.08
CA VAL A 26 2.50 -1.41 3.17
C VAL A 26 1.72 -1.07 1.91
N ILE A 27 1.16 -2.08 1.27
CA ILE A 27 0.20 -1.94 0.17
C ILE A 27 -1.17 -2.30 0.72
N TYR A 28 -2.12 -1.40 0.53
CA TYR A 28 -3.47 -1.58 1.05
C TYR A 28 -4.53 -1.04 0.11
N HIS A 29 -5.74 -1.55 0.25
CA HIS A 29 -6.94 -1.06 -0.41
C HIS A 29 -7.91 -0.50 0.63
N VAL A 30 -8.71 0.49 0.25
CA VAL A 30 -9.71 1.10 1.14
C VAL A 30 -11.09 0.87 0.54
N GLU A 31 -11.91 0.06 1.21
CA GLU A 31 -13.32 -0.10 0.86
C GLU A 31 -14.14 0.96 1.60
N GLU A 32 -14.43 2.07 0.92
CA GLU A 32 -15.03 3.26 1.54
C GLU A 32 -16.45 3.03 2.07
N ARG A 33 -17.23 2.19 1.40
CA ARG A 33 -18.63 1.92 1.79
C ARG A 33 -18.75 1.17 3.11
N ARG A 34 -17.74 0.36 3.43
CA ARG A 34 -17.70 -0.47 4.64
C ARG A 34 -16.71 0.05 5.67
N LEU A 35 -15.93 1.09 5.33
CA LEU A 35 -14.86 1.66 6.15
C LEU A 35 -13.80 0.61 6.52
N VAL A 36 -13.48 -0.28 5.58
CA VAL A 36 -12.49 -1.36 5.76
C VAL A 36 -11.18 -1.02 5.06
N VAL A 37 -10.06 -1.42 5.66
CA VAL A 37 -8.72 -1.32 5.08
C VAL A 37 -8.14 -2.73 4.96
N ASP A 38 -7.97 -3.18 3.72
CA ASP A 38 -7.38 -4.49 3.43
C ASP A 38 -5.89 -4.33 3.18
N ILE A 39 -5.06 -4.98 4.02
CA ILE A 39 -3.61 -5.01 3.83
C ILE A 39 -3.28 -6.19 2.91
N VAL A 40 -2.78 -5.88 1.72
CA VAL A 40 -2.43 -6.88 0.71
C VAL A 40 -1.02 -7.39 0.92
N GLN A 41 -0.11 -6.49 1.28
CA GLN A 41 1.29 -6.82 1.47
C GLN A 41 1.93 -5.88 2.47
N MET A 42 2.81 -6.44 3.29
CA MET A 42 3.72 -5.70 4.16
C MET A 42 5.11 -6.29 4.01
N ALA A 43 6.08 -5.44 3.68
CA ALA A 43 7.46 -5.85 3.49
C ALA A 43 8.42 -4.81 4.07
N LEU A 44 9.58 -5.25 4.53
CA LEU A 44 10.66 -4.32 4.86
C LEU A 44 11.19 -3.68 3.59
N ARG A 45 11.56 -2.41 3.65
CA ARG A 45 12.02 -1.61 2.51
C ARG A 45 13.22 -2.23 1.79
N ARG A 46 14.06 -2.97 2.52
CA ARG A 46 15.21 -3.72 1.98
C ARG A 46 14.80 -4.96 1.17
N ASP A 47 13.66 -5.55 1.49
CA ASP A 47 13.16 -6.79 0.87
C ASP A 47 12.31 -6.49 -0.37
N VAL A 48 11.95 -5.22 -0.60
CA VAL A 48 11.18 -4.79 -1.78
C VAL A 48 11.95 -4.99 -3.10
N TYR A 49 13.28 -5.16 -3.06
CA TYR A 49 14.11 -5.37 -4.25
C TYR A 49 14.04 -6.79 -4.85
N GLY A 50 13.36 -7.75 -4.21
CA GLY A 50 13.26 -9.13 -4.71
C GLY A 50 12.06 -9.42 -5.62
N TYR A 51 11.07 -8.53 -5.64
CA TYR A 51 9.92 -8.68 -6.52
C TYR A 51 9.87 -7.45 -7.44
N GLY A 52 10.18 -7.64 -8.72
CA GLY A 52 10.09 -6.57 -9.71
C GLY A 52 8.66 -6.02 -9.79
N TRP A 53 8.49 -4.77 -9.35
CA TRP A 53 7.25 -3.99 -9.48
C TRP A 53 7.56 -2.50 -9.62
#